data_AF-A0A6A4KZD0-F1
#
_entry.id   AF-A0A6A4KZD0-F1
#
_cell.length_a   1.000
_cell.length_b   1.000
_cell.length_c   1.000
_cell.angle_alpha   90.00
_cell.angle_beta   90.00
_cell.angle_gamma   90.00
#
_symmetry.space_group_name_H-M   'P 1'
#
loop_
_entity.id
_entity.type
_entity.pdbx_description
1 polymer ?
#
loop_
_entity_poly.entity_id
_entity_poly.type
_entity_poly.pdbx_seq_one_letter_code
_entity_poly.pdbx_strand_id
1 'polypeptide(L)'
;MVCFSVRQKTFRVDCNTYSRCEVVAMEWLVQEVLNFQCFLPTIYNFLWFYLKAAKANKEVEKTAKYLAVVALLGHEQLSYWTSTVAAGLVVLASLASNQDASCDRVMEVYLKHRII
;
A
#
# COMPACT_ATOMS: atom_id res chain seq x y z
N MET A 1 -16.69 3.37 -7.81
CA MET A 1 -16.35 2.57 -6.62
C MET A 1 -17.24 3.12 -5.53
N VAL A 2 -18.39 2.57 -5.12
CA VAL A 2 -18.93 1.20 -5.01
C VAL A 2 -20.32 1.16 -5.67
N CYS A 3 -20.49 0.56 -6.86
CA CYS A 3 -21.79 0.59 -7.58
C CYS A 3 -22.57 -0.74 -7.56
N PHE A 4 -22.02 -1.81 -6.97
CA PHE A 4 -22.65 -3.14 -7.03
C PHE A 4 -23.27 -3.62 -5.70
N SER A 5 -23.01 -2.97 -4.57
CA SER A 5 -23.42 -3.46 -3.24
C SER A 5 -24.81 -2.98 -2.77
N VAL A 6 -25.35 -1.91 -3.36
CA VAL A 6 -26.55 -1.23 -2.84
C VAL A 6 -27.84 -2.07 -2.97
N ARG A 7 -27.80 -3.23 -3.64
CA ARG A 7 -28.95 -4.15 -3.69
C ARG A 7 -29.07 -5.06 -2.47
N GLN A 8 -28.00 -5.29 -1.71
CA GLN A 8 -28.04 -6.19 -0.55
C GLN A 8 -28.72 -5.52 0.66
N LYS A 9 -29.55 -6.26 1.39
CA LYS A 9 -30.27 -5.75 2.58
C LYS A 9 -29.39 -5.80 3.84
N THR A 10 -28.47 -6.76 3.91
CA THR A 10 -27.60 -7.02 5.07
C THR A 10 -26.22 -7.49 4.59
N PHE A 11 -25.18 -7.16 5.35
CA PHE A 11 -23.78 -7.47 5.09
C PHE A 11 -23.21 -8.28 6.26
N ARG A 12 -22.60 -9.44 5.99
CA ARG A 12 -22.02 -10.30 7.04
C ARG A 12 -20.50 -10.24 7.00
N VAL A 13 -19.90 -9.85 8.12
CA VAL A 13 -18.44 -9.83 8.34
C VAL A 13 -18.16 -10.69 9.58
N ASP A 14 -17.46 -11.81 9.40
CA ASP A 14 -17.28 -12.85 10.42
C ASP A 14 -18.61 -13.28 11.07
N CYS A 15 -18.74 -13.07 12.39
CA CYS A 15 -19.96 -13.36 13.16
C CYS A 15 -20.95 -12.20 13.20
N ASN A 16 -20.59 -11.02 12.68
CA ASN A 16 -21.43 -9.81 12.76
C ASN A 16 -22.25 -9.63 11.48
N THR A 17 -23.49 -9.16 11.65
CA THR A 17 -24.38 -8.81 10.53
C THR A 17 -24.77 -7.35 10.64
N TYR A 18 -24.46 -6.57 9.60
CA TYR A 18 -24.74 -5.14 9.49
C TYR A 18 -25.88 -4.90 8.51
N SER A 19 -26.78 -4.00 8.86
CA SER A 19 -27.80 -3.48 7.97
C SER A 19 -27.19 -2.58 6.90
N ARG A 20 -27.93 -2.37 5.81
CA ARG A 20 -27.52 -1.40 4.79
C ARG A 20 -27.35 0.01 5.36
N CYS A 21 -28.24 0.43 6.26
CA CYS A 21 -28.18 1.77 6.84
C CYS A 21 -26.89 1.99 7.63
N GLU A 22 -26.44 0.99 8.40
CA GLU A 22 -25.18 1.07 9.15
C GLU A 22 -23.98 1.17 8.22
N VAL A 23 -23.92 0.35 7.17
CA VAL A 23 -22.80 0.39 6.22
C VAL A 23 -22.74 1.70 5.45
N VAL A 24 -23.88 2.23 4.99
CA VAL A 24 -23.95 3.52 4.29
C VAL A 24 -23.61 4.69 5.21
N ALA A 25 -24.08 4.65 6.46
CA ALA A 25 -23.72 5.66 7.45
C ALA A 25 -22.21 5.66 7.72
N MET A 26 -21.59 4.49 7.83
CA MET A 26 -20.15 4.37 8.03
C MET A 26 -19.36 4.80 6.79
N GLU A 27 -19.82 4.46 5.58
CA GLU A 27 -19.22 4.92 4.33
C GLU A 27 -19.18 6.46 4.27
N TRP A 28 -20.32 7.10 4.58
CA TRP A 28 -20.41 8.55 4.63
C TRP A 28 -19.45 9.15 5.66
N LEU A 29 -19.48 8.63 6.89
CA LEU A 29 -18.61 9.10 7.97
C LEU A 29 -17.12 9.00 7.61
N VAL A 30 -16.69 7.88 7.01
CA VAL A 30 -15.29 7.70 6.60
C VAL A 30 -14.90 8.71 5.52
N GLN A 31 -15.76 8.95 4.53
CA GLN A 31 -15.49 9.94 3.49
C GLN A 31 -15.42 11.36 4.05
N GLU A 32 -16.32 11.70 4.98
CA GLU A 32 -16.34 13.00 5.65
C GLU A 32 -15.07 13.24 6.47
N VAL A 33 -14.65 12.26 7.27
CA VAL A 33 -13.39 12.32 8.05
C VAL A 33 -12.17 12.51 7.16
N LEU A 34 -12.16 11.90 5.96
CA LEU A 34 -11.10 12.04 4.98
C LEU A 34 -11.20 13.32 4.14
N ASN A 35 -12.17 14.21 4.40
CA ASN A 35 -12.47 15.37 3.54
C ASN A 35 -12.66 14.97 2.06
N PHE A 36 -13.25 13.81 1.83
CA PHE A 36 -13.45 13.19 0.52
C PHE A 36 -12.14 12.94 -0.28
N GLN A 37 -10.97 13.00 0.37
CA GLN A 37 -9.66 12.69 -0.21
C GLN A 37 -9.38 11.18 -0.19
N CYS A 38 -10.17 10.39 -0.93
CA CYS A 38 -10.06 8.92 -0.94
C CYS A 38 -8.94 8.36 -1.84
N PHE A 39 -8.22 9.22 -2.56
CA PHE A 39 -7.22 8.83 -3.57
C PHE A 39 -5.77 9.06 -3.11
N LEU A 40 -5.52 9.01 -1.81
CA LEU A 40 -4.18 9.17 -1.26
C LEU A 40 -3.25 8.04 -1.75
N PRO A 41 -2.00 8.37 -2.11
CA PRO A 41 -1.07 7.38 -2.65
C PRO A 41 -0.68 6.36 -1.58
N THR A 42 -0.90 5.08 -1.90
CA THR A 42 -0.52 3.97 -1.01
C THR A 42 0.92 3.50 -1.29
N ILE A 43 1.46 2.68 -0.39
CA ILE A 43 2.78 2.04 -0.56
C ILE A 43 2.88 1.34 -1.93
N TYR A 44 1.79 0.71 -2.39
CA TYR A 44 1.77 -0.01 -3.67
C TYR A 44 1.94 0.89 -4.89
N ASN A 45 1.47 2.14 -4.83
CA ASN A 45 1.65 3.11 -5.93
C ASN A 45 3.14 3.36 -6.19
N PHE A 46 3.94 3.50 -5.12
CA PHE A 46 5.39 3.71 -5.20
C PHE A 46 6.17 2.41 -5.40
N LEU A 47 5.69 1.29 -4.87
CA LEU A 47 6.36 0.00 -4.97
C LEU A 47 6.61 -0.40 -6.43
N TRP A 48 5.62 -0.20 -7.31
CA TRP A 48 5.77 -0.49 -8.74
C TRP A 48 6.87 0.35 -9.39
N PHE A 49 6.97 1.63 -9.03
CA PHE A 49 7.98 2.55 -9.56
C PHE A 49 9.40 2.10 -9.17
N TYR A 50 9.61 1.78 -7.89
CA TYR A 50 10.92 1.34 -7.38
C TYR A 50 11.32 -0.04 -7.90
N LEU A 51 10.39 -0.98 -8.00
CA LEU A 51 10.67 -2.31 -8.58
C LEU A 51 11.12 -2.22 -10.05
N LYS A 52 10.51 -1.30 -10.81
CA LYS A 52 10.90 -1.05 -12.21
C LYS A 52 12.29 -0.43 -12.30
N ALA A 53 12.60 0.54 -11.43
CA ALA A 53 13.92 1.15 -11.34
C ALA A 53 15.01 0.15 -10.93
N ALA A 54 14.69 -0.74 -9.99
CA ALA A 54 15.52 -1.82 -9.50
C ALA A 54 15.84 -2.89 -10.57
N LYS A 55 15.12 -2.92 -11.69
CA LYS A 55 15.07 -4.05 -12.65
C LYS A 55 14.82 -5.38 -11.91
N ALA A 56 13.89 -5.35 -10.96
CA ALA A 56 13.61 -6.48 -10.07
C ALA A 56 13.19 -7.72 -10.88
N ASN A 57 13.67 -8.89 -10.46
CA ASN A 57 13.16 -10.17 -10.95
C ASN A 57 11.81 -10.49 -10.24
N LYS A 58 11.14 -11.55 -10.69
CA LYS A 58 9.86 -11.98 -10.12
C LYS A 58 9.94 -12.33 -8.62
N GLU A 59 11.11 -12.78 -8.16
CA GLU A 59 11.33 -13.16 -6.76
C GLU A 59 11.41 -11.94 -5.85
N VAL A 60 12.16 -10.91 -6.27
CA VAL A 60 12.26 -9.61 -5.57
C VAL A 60 10.90 -8.92 -5.56
N GLU A 61 10.16 -8.93 -6.68
CA GLU A 61 8.80 -8.38 -6.73
C GLU A 61 7.85 -9.07 -5.74
N LYS A 62 7.87 -10.41 -5.70
CA LYS A 62 7.03 -11.19 -4.78
C LYS A 62 7.38 -10.89 -3.32
N THR A 63 8.68 -10.83 -3.01
CA THR A 63 9.18 -10.55 -1.66
C THR A 63 8.83 -9.13 -1.23
N ALA A 64 9.04 -8.13 -2.09
CA ALA A 64 8.70 -6.74 -1.79
C ALA A 64 7.20 -6.54 -1.57
N LYS A 65 6.34 -7.20 -2.37
CA LYS A 65 4.88 -7.17 -2.17
C LYS A 65 4.46 -7.83 -0.87
N TYR A 66 5.09 -8.95 -0.50
CA TYR A 66 4.84 -9.62 0.76
C TYR A 66 5.21 -8.72 1.95
N LEU A 67 6.41 -8.12 1.91
CA LEU A 67 6.84 -7.17 2.95
C LEU A 67 5.94 -5.94 3.03
N ALA A 68 5.38 -5.47 1.90
CA ALA A 68 4.40 -4.38 1.89
C ALA A 68 3.10 -4.74 2.62
N VAL A 69 2.60 -5.98 2.48
CA VAL A 69 1.44 -6.45 3.27
C VAL A 69 1.80 -6.49 4.75
N VAL A 70 2.97 -7.01 5.11
CA VAL A 70 3.41 -7.08 6.51
C VAL A 70 3.57 -5.68 7.10
N ALA A 71 4.12 -4.73 6.34
CA ALA A 71 4.25 -3.33 6.75
C ALA A 71 2.89 -2.66 7.00
N LEU A 72 1.82 -3.04 6.29
CA LEU A 72 0.46 -2.53 6.53
C LEU A 72 -0.16 -3.07 7.83
N LEU A 73 0.32 -4.21 8.34
CA LEU A 73 -0.12 -4.77 9.62
C LEU A 73 0.62 -4.12 10.80
N GLY A 74 1.81 -3.56 10.56
CA GLY A 74 2.61 -2.88 11.57
C GLY A 74 2.12 -1.46 11.83
N HIS A 75 1.83 -1.14 13.09
CA HIS A 75 1.41 0.21 13.48
C HIS A 75 2.55 1.25 13.36
N GLU A 76 3.81 0.80 13.42
CA GLU A 76 4.99 1.68 13.37
C GLU A 76 5.20 2.31 12.00
N GLN A 77 4.93 1.57 10.91
CA GLN A 77 5.09 2.06 9.54
C GLN A 77 4.12 3.18 9.14
N LEU A 78 3.01 3.37 9.88
CA LEU A 78 2.05 4.45 9.64
C LEU A 78 2.65 5.85 9.89
N SER A 79 3.77 5.93 10.61
CA SER A 79 4.47 7.18 10.94
C SER A 79 5.38 7.68 9.81
N TYR A 80 5.59 6.87 8.78
CA TYR A 80 6.55 7.13 7.71
C TYR A 80 5.84 7.39 6.38
N TRP A 81 6.48 8.18 5.51
CA TRP A 81 6.00 8.42 4.16
C TRP A 81 5.95 7.11 3.36
N THR A 82 4.85 6.89 2.66
CA THR A 82 4.61 5.67 1.86
C THR A 82 5.67 5.47 0.78
N SER A 83 6.28 6.55 0.27
CA SER A 83 7.42 6.53 -0.66
C SER A 83 8.70 5.99 -0.03
N THR A 84 9.05 6.44 1.19
CA THR A 84 10.20 5.96 1.97
C THR A 84 10.06 4.50 2.34
N VAL A 85 8.87 4.12 2.81
CA VAL A 85 8.58 2.72 3.14
C VAL A 85 8.72 1.85 1.89
N ALA A 86 8.14 2.25 0.75
CA ALA A 86 8.24 1.49 -0.49
C ALA A 86 9.69 1.31 -0.97
N ALA A 87 10.52 2.35 -0.92
CA ALA A 87 11.92 2.25 -1.30
C ALA A 87 12.70 1.30 -0.39
N GLY A 88 12.53 1.42 0.93
CA GLY A 88 13.16 0.54 1.91
C GLY A 88 12.77 -0.93 1.71
N LEU A 89 11.50 -1.19 1.41
CA LEU A 89 11.01 -2.55 1.12
C LEU A 89 11.66 -3.17 -0.13
N VAL A 90 11.84 -2.38 -1.19
CA VAL A 90 12.52 -2.87 -2.41
C VAL A 90 14.00 -3.13 -2.15
N VAL A 91 14.68 -2.26 -1.41
CA VAL A 91 16.09 -2.48 -1.02
C VAL A 91 16.21 -3.75 -0.17
N LEU A 92 15.36 -3.92 0.84
CA LEU A 92 15.35 -5.13 1.68
C LEU A 92 15.11 -6.40 0.86
N ALA A 93 14.15 -6.38 -0.08
CA ALA A 93 13.86 -7.52 -0.95
C ALA A 93 15.02 -7.83 -1.92
N SER A 94 15.68 -6.81 -2.46
CA SER A 94 16.86 -6.96 -3.32
C SER A 94 18.06 -7.53 -2.57
N LEU A 95 18.32 -7.05 -1.34
CA LEU A 95 19.37 -7.59 -0.46
C LEU A 95 19.10 -9.05 -0.09
N ALA A 96 17.87 -9.39 0.28
CA ALA A 96 17.48 -10.78 0.58
C ALA A 96 17.68 -11.74 -0.61
N SER A 97 17.75 -11.20 -1.83
CA SER A 97 17.92 -11.96 -3.07
C SER A 97 19.35 -11.85 -3.67
N ASN A 98 20.33 -11.34 -2.92
CA ASN A 98 21.72 -11.10 -3.35
C ASN A 98 21.85 -10.21 -4.63
N GLN A 99 20.97 -9.22 -4.81
CA GLN A 99 21.02 -8.28 -5.95
C GLN A 99 21.56 -6.90 -5.54
N ASP A 100 22.82 -6.84 -5.08
CA ASP A 100 23.41 -5.62 -4.51
C ASP A 100 23.45 -4.44 -5.49
N ALA A 101 23.71 -4.68 -6.78
CA ALA A 101 23.72 -3.64 -7.81
C ALA A 101 22.35 -2.98 -8.05
N SER A 102 21.27 -3.57 -7.54
CA SER A 102 19.91 -3.01 -7.59
C SER A 102 19.71 -1.92 -6.52
N CYS A 103 20.38 -2.06 -5.37
CA CYS A 103 20.25 -1.18 -4.22
C CYS A 103 20.76 0.23 -4.52
N ASP A 104 21.92 0.37 -5.17
CA ASP A 104 22.47 1.67 -5.57
C ASP A 104 21.53 2.44 -6.49
N ARG A 105 20.84 1.74 -7.41
CA ARG A 105 19.88 2.36 -8.33
C ARG A 105 18.61 2.82 -7.63
N VAL A 106 18.10 2.04 -6.69
CA VAL A 106 16.93 2.43 -5.88
C VAL A 106 17.28 3.64 -5.02
N MET A 107 18.49 3.67 -4.44
CA MET A 107 18.98 4.79 -3.64
C MET A 107 19.14 6.06 -4.48
N GLU A 108 19.73 5.98 -5.69
CA GLU A 108 19.82 7.13 -6.59
C GLU A 108 18.44 7.67 -7.02
N VAL A 109 17.49 6.78 -7.30
CA VAL A 109 16.13 7.18 -7.69
C VAL A 109 15.38 7.81 -6.52
N TYR A 110 15.53 7.25 -5.31
CA TYR A 110 14.98 7.80 -4.08
C TYR A 110 15.54 9.20 -3.78
N LEU A 111 16.85 9.40 -3.92
CA LEU A 111 17.49 10.70 -3.72
C LEU A 111 17.09 11.74 -4.78
N LYS A 112 16.89 11.32 -6.05
CA LYS A 112 16.41 12.21 -7.13
C LYS A 112 14.93 12.56 -7.03
N HIS A 113 14.10 11.63 -6.56
CA HIS A 113 12.64 11.78 -6.51
C HIS A 113 12.15 11.76 -5.06
N ARG A 114 12.80 12.54 -4.18
CA ARG A 114 12.27 12.80 -2.83
C ARG A 114 10.98 13.61 -2.94
N ILE A 115 9.91 12.94 -3.36
CA ILE A 115 8.57 13.46 -3.50
C ILE A 115 7.92 13.27 -2.13
N ILE A 116 7.71 14.43 -1.50
CA ILE A 116 6.96 14.67 -0.27
C ILE A 116 5.55 14.12 -0.45
#